data_AF-A0A927IU03-F1
#
_entry.id   AF-A0A927IU03-F1
#
_cell.length_a   1.000
_cell.length_b   1.000
_cell.length_c   1.000
_cell.angle_alpha   90.00
_cell.angle_beta   90.00
_cell.angle_gamma   90.00
#
_symmetry.space_group_name_H-M   'P 1'
#
loop_
_entity.id
_entity.type
_entity.pdbx_description
1 polymer ?
#
loop_
_entity_poly.entity_id
_entity_poly.type
_entity_poly.pdbx_seq_one_letter_code
_entity_poly.pdbx_strand_id
1 'polypeptide(L)'
;MRRIAIIAALLCAGLTPVEAFPPDVQSTLDGLKRGKPLPISAVQTLMRGAERWCYRETDGACSWSDIYLDVTEKGAIYEIGNAWDERYDIVFTDEGEFRDGRFICEIAHDWLPSLRAFHRADGTPVGGRELYALRQEVQAAVDLTQHDCFDYVLEAVDAAGQTVQLTQRQYPAGGEEADPAQDTLVTLHFDPASAAALTWSY
;
A
#
# COMPACT_ATOMS: atom_id res chain seq x y z
N MET A 1 -39.27 -20.29 35.21
CA MET A 1 -38.67 -20.65 33.90
C MET A 1 -38.55 -19.49 32.91
N ARG A 2 -39.41 -18.47 32.96
CA ARG A 2 -39.39 -17.31 32.02
C ARG A 2 -38.21 -16.33 32.15
N ARG A 3 -37.46 -16.35 33.26
CA ARG A 3 -36.35 -15.42 33.53
C ARG A 3 -34.97 -15.93 33.09
N ILE A 4 -34.84 -17.22 32.76
CA ILE A 4 -33.58 -17.82 32.31
C ILE A 4 -33.39 -17.61 30.79
N ALA A 5 -34.48 -17.45 30.04
CA ALA A 5 -34.43 -17.19 28.59
C ALA A 5 -33.91 -15.80 28.20
N ILE A 6 -33.96 -14.82 29.11
CA ILE A 6 -33.56 -13.42 28.82
C ILE A 6 -32.04 -13.25 28.89
N ILE A 7 -31.34 -14.04 29.71
CA ILE A 7 -29.88 -13.95 29.86
C ILE A 7 -29.16 -14.57 28.65
N ALA A 8 -29.72 -15.60 28.02
CA ALA A 8 -29.14 -16.23 26.83
C ALA A 8 -29.17 -15.33 25.58
N ALA A 9 -30.17 -14.43 25.46
CA ALA A 9 -30.30 -13.54 24.31
C ALA A 9 -29.31 -12.34 24.34
N LEU A 10 -28.86 -11.93 25.53
CA LEU A 10 -27.88 -10.85 25.69
C LEU A 10 -26.42 -11.31 25.52
N LEU A 11 -26.15 -12.61 25.58
CA LEU A 11 -24.82 -13.19 25.34
C LEU A 11 -24.47 -13.38 23.86
N CYS A 12 -25.46 -13.32 22.96
CA CYS A 12 -25.23 -13.42 21.50
C CYS A 12 -25.16 -12.07 20.78
N ALA A 13 -25.44 -10.95 21.46
CA ALA A 13 -25.44 -9.62 20.85
C ALA A 13 -24.04 -8.98 20.72
N GLY A 14 -22.99 -9.64 21.22
CA GLY A 14 -21.61 -9.15 21.18
C GLY A 14 -20.67 -9.91 20.24
N LEU A 15 -21.19 -10.86 19.46
CA LEU A 15 -20.41 -11.56 18.43
C LEU A 15 -20.69 -10.88 17.09
N THR A 16 -20.17 -9.67 16.91
CA THR A 16 -19.93 -9.21 15.54
C THR A 16 -18.95 -10.20 14.93
N PRO A 17 -19.25 -10.85 13.80
CA PRO A 17 -18.25 -11.64 13.11
C PRO A 17 -17.05 -10.73 12.90
N VAL A 18 -15.88 -11.16 13.40
CA VAL A 18 -14.61 -10.61 12.93
C VAL A 18 -14.64 -10.87 11.43
N GLU A 19 -14.78 -9.81 10.64
CA GLU A 19 -14.66 -9.93 9.20
C GLU A 19 -13.27 -10.48 8.95
N ALA A 20 -13.23 -11.70 8.43
CA ALA A 20 -11.99 -12.32 8.01
C ALA A 20 -11.56 -11.67 6.70
N PHE A 21 -10.29 -11.83 6.34
CA PHE A 21 -9.81 -11.47 5.01
C PHE A 21 -10.72 -12.06 3.91
N PRO A 22 -10.80 -11.40 2.74
CA PRO A 22 -11.42 -12.00 1.56
C PRO A 22 -10.91 -13.44 1.34
N PRO A 23 -11.76 -14.40 0.91
CA PRO A 23 -11.38 -15.82 0.91
C PRO A 23 -10.13 -16.16 0.08
N ASP A 24 -9.92 -15.45 -1.02
CA ASP A 24 -8.74 -15.57 -1.89
C ASP A 24 -7.47 -15.04 -1.20
N VAL A 25 -7.57 -13.93 -0.48
CA VAL A 25 -6.50 -13.40 0.37
C VAL A 25 -6.19 -14.38 1.50
N GLN A 26 -7.20 -14.88 2.22
CA GLN A 26 -7.00 -15.85 3.31
C GLN A 26 -6.30 -17.12 2.81
N SER A 27 -6.78 -17.71 1.71
CA SER A 27 -6.17 -18.89 1.08
C SER A 27 -4.73 -18.64 0.66
N THR A 28 -4.43 -17.44 0.15
CA THR A 28 -3.07 -17.05 -0.19
C THR A 28 -2.19 -16.99 1.06
N LEU A 29 -2.64 -16.31 2.12
CA LEU A 29 -1.92 -16.15 3.38
C LEU A 29 -1.63 -17.49 4.08
N ASP A 30 -2.57 -18.43 4.04
CA ASP A 30 -2.41 -19.78 4.63
C ASP A 30 -1.23 -20.56 4.01
N GLY A 31 -0.88 -20.26 2.75
CA GLY A 31 0.25 -20.87 2.04
C GLY A 31 1.60 -20.17 2.27
N LEU A 32 1.61 -18.97 2.84
CA LEU A 32 2.83 -18.17 3.01
C LEU A 32 3.58 -18.53 4.29
N LYS A 33 4.87 -18.21 4.30
CA LYS A 33 5.75 -18.42 5.46
C LYS A 33 6.46 -17.12 5.81
N ARG A 34 6.42 -16.75 7.09
CA ARG A 34 7.15 -15.60 7.63
C ARG A 34 8.64 -15.68 7.30
N GLY A 35 9.25 -14.55 6.97
CA GLY A 35 10.67 -14.42 6.64
C GLY A 35 11.05 -15.06 5.30
N LYS A 36 10.07 -15.41 4.46
CA LYS A 36 10.32 -15.90 3.10
C LYS A 36 9.84 -14.88 2.06
N PRO A 37 10.57 -14.75 0.93
CA PRO A 37 10.09 -13.96 -0.20
C PRO A 37 8.76 -14.51 -0.69
N LEU A 38 7.84 -13.63 -1.01
CA LEU A 38 6.55 -13.99 -1.60
C LEU A 38 6.75 -14.33 -3.09
N PRO A 39 6.06 -15.35 -3.62
CA PRO A 39 5.93 -15.52 -5.06
C PRO A 39 5.06 -14.38 -5.61
N ILE A 40 5.33 -13.94 -6.85
CA ILE A 40 4.61 -12.80 -7.43
C ILE A 40 3.10 -13.05 -7.51
N SER A 41 2.66 -14.29 -7.68
CA SER A 41 1.23 -14.65 -7.69
C SER A 41 0.53 -14.34 -6.36
N ALA A 42 1.22 -14.53 -5.24
CA ALA A 42 0.69 -14.15 -3.94
C ALA A 42 0.64 -12.62 -3.80
N VAL A 43 1.70 -11.93 -4.23
CA VAL A 43 1.73 -10.46 -4.24
C VAL A 43 0.59 -9.88 -5.07
N GLN A 44 0.31 -10.43 -6.24
CA GLN A 44 -0.81 -10.02 -7.09
C GLN A 44 -2.18 -10.18 -6.39
N THR A 45 -2.39 -11.26 -5.62
CA THR A 45 -3.62 -11.41 -4.82
C THR A 45 -3.69 -10.35 -3.73
N LEU A 46 -2.59 -10.08 -3.04
CA LEU A 46 -2.55 -9.03 -2.00
C LEU A 46 -2.77 -7.63 -2.60
N MET A 47 -2.20 -7.33 -3.76
CA MET A 47 -2.41 -6.07 -4.47
C MET A 47 -3.88 -5.85 -4.82
N ARG A 48 -4.56 -6.89 -5.32
CA ARG A 48 -5.99 -6.83 -5.69
C ARG A 48 -6.92 -6.80 -4.48
N GLY A 49 -6.52 -7.42 -3.36
CA GLY A 49 -7.37 -7.56 -2.19
C GLY A 49 -7.25 -6.41 -1.19
N ALA A 50 -6.11 -5.73 -1.12
CA ALA A 50 -5.89 -4.64 -0.18
C ALA A 50 -6.54 -3.34 -0.67
N GLU A 51 -7.14 -2.61 0.25
CA GLU A 51 -7.71 -1.28 0.02
C GLU A 51 -6.61 -0.22 -0.03
N ARG A 52 -5.53 -0.41 0.74
CA ARG A 52 -4.36 0.48 0.76
C ARG A 52 -3.10 -0.22 1.25
N TRP A 53 -1.97 0.12 0.63
CA TRP A 53 -0.63 -0.23 1.10
C TRP A 53 -0.04 1.02 1.76
N CYS A 54 0.40 0.92 3.01
CA CYS A 54 0.89 2.03 3.82
C CYS A 54 2.36 1.80 4.14
N TYR A 55 3.24 2.63 3.59
CA TYR A 55 4.69 2.50 3.76
C TYR A 55 5.15 3.31 4.96
N ARG A 56 6.00 2.68 5.79
CA ARG A 56 6.55 3.28 7.03
C ARG A 56 5.46 3.83 7.93
N GLU A 57 4.39 3.06 8.11
CA GLU A 57 3.25 3.46 8.92
C GLU A 57 3.66 3.73 10.38
N THR A 58 3.26 4.89 10.89
CA THR A 58 3.40 5.25 12.32
C THR A 58 2.11 5.94 12.77
N ASP A 59 1.48 5.43 13.82
CA ASP A 59 0.26 6.00 14.42
C ASP A 59 -0.88 6.30 13.40
N GLY A 60 -1.03 5.44 12.37
CA GLY A 60 -2.04 5.59 11.32
C GLY A 60 -1.70 6.62 10.24
N ALA A 61 -0.44 7.07 10.17
CA ALA A 61 0.08 7.91 9.11
C ALA A 61 1.11 7.17 8.27
N CYS A 62 0.99 7.23 6.95
CA CYS A 62 1.91 6.65 5.98
C CYS A 62 2.89 7.70 5.49
N SER A 63 4.16 7.34 5.30
CA SER A 63 5.08 8.21 4.55
C SER A 63 4.71 8.23 3.06
N TRP A 64 4.27 7.09 2.54
CA TRP A 64 3.78 6.90 1.18
C TRP A 64 2.65 5.87 1.24
N SER A 65 1.73 5.92 0.28
CA SER A 65 0.71 4.89 0.17
C SER A 65 0.43 4.52 -1.27
N ASP A 66 0.15 3.26 -1.52
CA ASP A 66 -0.27 2.77 -2.83
C ASP A 66 -1.71 2.26 -2.80
N ILE A 67 -2.40 2.48 -3.91
CA ILE A 67 -3.66 1.82 -4.26
C ILE A 67 -3.47 1.19 -5.64
N TYR A 68 -3.57 -0.13 -5.72
CA TYR A 68 -3.42 -0.84 -6.99
C TYR A 68 -4.70 -0.72 -7.82
N LEU A 69 -4.57 -0.14 -9.01
CA LEU A 69 -5.69 0.18 -9.90
C LEU A 69 -5.96 -0.93 -10.92
N ASP A 70 -4.88 -1.54 -11.44
CA ASP A 70 -4.94 -2.70 -12.33
C ASP A 70 -3.77 -3.63 -12.02
N VAL A 71 -4.02 -4.93 -12.00
CA VAL A 71 -3.02 -5.97 -11.71
C VAL A 71 -3.20 -7.10 -12.71
N THR A 72 -2.25 -7.18 -13.65
CA THR A 72 -2.24 -8.17 -14.72
C THR A 72 -1.22 -9.27 -14.44
N GLU A 73 -1.06 -10.23 -15.36
CA GLU A 73 0.02 -11.22 -15.28
C GLU A 73 1.42 -10.60 -15.44
N LYS A 74 1.52 -9.44 -16.10
CA LYS A 74 2.80 -8.83 -16.50
C LYS A 74 3.25 -7.68 -15.62
N GLY A 75 2.36 -7.12 -14.81
CA GLY A 75 2.65 -5.92 -14.04
C GLY A 75 1.42 -5.35 -13.38
N ALA A 76 1.59 -4.20 -12.75
CA ALA A 76 0.52 -3.46 -12.10
C ALA A 76 0.63 -1.96 -12.38
N ILE A 77 -0.52 -1.31 -12.38
CA ILE A 77 -0.68 0.15 -12.37
C ILE A 77 -1.22 0.52 -11.00
N TYR A 78 -0.61 1.52 -10.36
CA TYR A 78 -0.96 1.92 -9.00
C TYR A 78 -0.93 3.44 -8.85
N GLU A 79 -1.76 3.93 -7.96
CA GLU A 79 -1.78 5.31 -7.51
C GLU A 79 -0.95 5.43 -6.24
N ILE A 80 0.07 6.29 -6.28
CA ILE A 80 0.92 6.64 -5.14
C ILE A 80 0.43 7.96 -4.56
N GLY A 81 0.32 8.03 -3.24
CA GLY A 81 0.03 9.26 -2.51
C GLY A 81 1.03 9.51 -1.38
N ASN A 82 1.40 10.78 -1.18
CA ASN A 82 2.23 11.21 -0.07
C ASN A 82 2.00 12.68 0.30
N ALA A 83 2.43 13.04 1.51
CA ALA A 83 2.62 14.43 1.88
C ALA A 83 3.90 14.94 1.20
N TRP A 84 3.78 15.87 0.25
CA TRP A 84 4.95 16.44 -0.42
C TRP A 84 5.68 17.41 0.50
N ASP A 85 4.92 18.35 1.06
CA ASP A 85 5.41 19.29 2.04
C ASP A 85 4.33 19.64 3.09
N GLU A 86 4.59 20.63 3.94
CA GLU A 86 3.60 21.11 4.92
C GLU A 86 2.33 21.71 4.28
N ARG A 87 2.36 22.02 2.97
CA ARG A 87 1.31 22.70 2.21
C ARG A 87 0.52 21.75 1.33
N TYR A 88 1.18 20.74 0.75
CA TYR A 88 0.62 19.93 -0.33
C TYR A 88 0.67 18.43 -0.05
N ASP A 89 -0.46 17.80 -0.32
CA ASP A 89 -0.53 16.37 -0.62
C ASP A 89 -0.45 16.20 -2.12
N ILE A 90 0.31 15.20 -2.58
CA ILE A 90 0.38 14.84 -3.99
C ILE A 90 -0.05 13.41 -4.19
N VAL A 91 -0.63 13.16 -5.37
CA VAL A 91 -1.08 11.85 -5.81
C VAL A 91 -0.76 11.70 -7.29
N PHE A 92 -0.14 10.61 -7.68
CA PHE A 92 0.21 10.33 -9.09
C PHE A 92 0.11 8.83 -9.37
N THR A 93 0.10 8.46 -10.65
CA THR A 93 0.07 7.06 -11.07
C THR A 93 1.43 6.62 -11.56
N ASP A 94 1.82 5.41 -11.19
CA ASP A 94 3.02 4.74 -11.67
C ASP A 94 2.72 3.28 -12.08
N GLU A 95 3.70 2.64 -12.69
CA GLU A 95 3.61 1.29 -13.22
C GLU A 95 4.84 0.45 -12.86
N GLY A 96 4.63 -0.84 -12.64
CA GLY A 96 5.70 -1.80 -12.36
C GLY A 96 5.53 -3.06 -13.18
N GLU A 97 6.62 -3.57 -13.75
CA GLU A 97 6.65 -4.84 -14.45
C GLU A 97 7.00 -6.00 -13.52
N PHE A 98 6.34 -7.14 -13.69
CA PHE A 98 6.61 -8.37 -12.95
C PHE A 98 7.68 -9.19 -13.67
N ARG A 99 8.76 -9.51 -12.95
CA ARG A 99 9.91 -10.25 -13.51
C ARG A 99 10.26 -11.47 -12.70
N ASP A 100 10.67 -12.51 -13.42
CA ASP A 100 11.23 -13.75 -12.87
C ASP A 100 10.34 -14.43 -11.81
N GLY A 101 9.03 -14.18 -11.87
CA GLY A 101 8.04 -14.72 -10.94
C GLY A 101 8.16 -14.20 -9.50
N ARG A 102 8.93 -13.12 -9.28
CA ARG A 102 9.29 -12.63 -7.94
C ARG A 102 9.35 -11.12 -7.82
N PHE A 103 9.99 -10.45 -8.77
CA PHE A 103 10.32 -9.03 -8.65
C PHE A 103 9.25 -8.16 -9.27
N ILE A 104 9.14 -6.95 -8.74
CA ILE A 104 8.44 -5.83 -9.33
C ILE A 104 9.51 -4.80 -9.66
N CYS A 105 9.61 -4.40 -10.91
CA CYS A 105 10.59 -3.41 -11.35
C CYS A 105 9.85 -2.19 -11.86
N GLU A 106 10.20 -1.02 -11.34
CA GLU A 106 9.66 0.24 -11.80
C GLU A 106 10.06 0.48 -13.26
N ILE A 107 9.07 0.75 -14.10
CA ILE A 107 9.33 1.17 -15.47
C ILE A 107 9.34 2.70 -15.45
N ALA A 108 10.41 3.34 -15.96
CA ALA A 108 10.53 4.80 -15.95
C ALA A 108 9.37 5.39 -16.75
N HIS A 109 8.34 5.76 -16.03
CA HIS A 109 7.19 6.44 -16.53
C HIS A 109 7.31 7.91 -16.14
N ASP A 110 6.98 8.80 -17.06
CA ASP A 110 6.79 10.20 -16.70
C ASP A 110 5.47 10.29 -15.94
N TRP A 111 5.52 10.22 -14.61
CA TRP A 111 4.37 10.32 -13.72
C TRP A 111 3.98 11.77 -13.42
N LEU A 112 4.82 12.76 -13.76
CA LEU A 112 4.51 14.18 -13.56
C LEU A 112 3.21 14.65 -14.26
N PRO A 113 2.84 14.16 -15.46
CA PRO A 113 1.57 14.46 -16.09
C PRO A 113 0.36 14.00 -15.28
N SER A 114 0.46 12.85 -14.59
CA SER A 114 -0.63 12.30 -13.76
C SER A 114 -0.68 12.93 -12.36
N LEU A 115 0.36 13.65 -11.93
CA LEU A 115 0.40 14.31 -10.63
C LEU A 115 -0.77 15.28 -10.42
N ARG A 116 -1.55 14.99 -9.40
CA ARG A 116 -2.58 15.82 -8.79
C ARG A 116 -2.10 16.28 -7.42
N ALA A 117 -2.61 17.41 -6.96
CA ALA A 117 -2.24 17.93 -5.65
C ALA A 117 -3.43 18.57 -4.94
N PHE A 118 -3.37 18.57 -3.62
CA PHE A 118 -4.38 19.10 -2.72
C PHE A 118 -3.70 19.90 -1.61
N HIS A 119 -4.33 20.98 -1.16
CA HIS A 119 -3.86 21.71 0.00
C HIS A 119 -4.09 20.88 1.27
N ARG A 120 -3.05 20.66 2.08
CA ARG A 120 -3.14 19.89 3.34
C ARG A 120 -4.06 20.53 4.38
N ALA A 121 -4.16 21.85 4.36
CA ALA A 121 -4.94 22.60 5.34
C ALA A 121 -6.46 22.35 5.23
N ASP A 122 -6.97 22.11 4.02
CA ASP A 122 -8.42 22.06 3.76
C ASP A 122 -8.86 21.04 2.70
N GLY A 123 -7.92 20.30 2.11
CA GLY A 123 -8.17 19.28 1.08
C GLY A 123 -8.59 19.84 -0.28
N THR A 124 -8.52 21.16 -0.50
CA THR A 124 -8.95 21.75 -1.78
C THR A 124 -7.95 21.45 -2.89
N PRO A 125 -8.41 21.21 -4.14
CA PRO A 125 -7.53 20.83 -5.24
C PRO A 125 -6.66 22.00 -5.70
N VAL A 126 -5.37 21.71 -5.95
CA VAL A 126 -4.40 22.65 -6.51
C VAL A 126 -4.46 22.61 -8.03
N GLY A 127 -4.49 23.76 -8.69
CA GLY A 127 -4.65 23.85 -10.14
C GLY A 127 -3.87 24.99 -10.81
N GLY A 128 -3.98 25.07 -12.14
CA GLY A 128 -3.46 26.18 -12.93
C GLY A 128 -1.96 26.43 -12.75
N ARG A 129 -1.59 27.69 -12.49
CA ARG A 129 -0.18 28.11 -12.35
C ARG A 129 0.49 27.50 -11.12
N GLU A 130 -0.27 27.27 -10.06
CA GLU A 130 0.25 26.71 -8.82
C GLU A 130 0.61 25.24 -9.00
N LEU A 131 -0.29 24.43 -9.59
CA LEU A 131 0.02 23.04 -9.93
C LEU A 131 1.20 22.94 -10.89
N TYR A 132 1.30 23.85 -11.86
CA TYR A 132 2.45 23.90 -12.77
C TYR A 132 3.76 24.15 -12.00
N ALA A 133 3.78 25.11 -11.08
CA ALA A 133 4.97 25.40 -10.28
C ALA A 133 5.35 24.20 -9.39
N LEU A 134 4.38 23.56 -8.74
CA LEU A 134 4.60 22.36 -7.94
C LEU A 134 5.20 21.21 -8.77
N ARG A 135 4.68 20.95 -9.97
CA ARG A 135 5.25 19.93 -10.86
C ARG A 135 6.71 20.21 -11.22
N GLN A 136 7.08 21.48 -11.41
CA GLN A 136 8.48 21.87 -11.67
C GLN A 136 9.37 21.69 -10.44
N GLU A 137 8.85 21.99 -9.25
CA GLU A 137 9.54 21.75 -7.97
C GLU A 137 9.82 20.26 -7.78
N VAL A 138 8.77 19.44 -7.92
CA VAL A 138 8.87 17.98 -7.83
C VAL A 138 9.87 17.44 -8.84
N GLN A 139 9.74 17.81 -10.12
CA GLN A 139 10.65 17.38 -11.19
C GLN A 139 12.13 17.67 -10.88
N ALA A 140 12.43 18.77 -10.18
CA ALA A 140 13.79 19.13 -9.81
C ALA A 140 14.37 18.30 -8.64
N ALA A 141 13.50 17.64 -7.86
CA ALA A 141 13.86 16.90 -6.65
C ALA A 141 14.00 15.38 -6.87
N VAL A 142 13.40 14.83 -7.92
CA VAL A 142 13.42 13.39 -8.23
C VAL A 142 14.40 13.03 -9.34
N ASP A 143 15.10 11.92 -9.17
CA ASP A 143 15.92 11.30 -10.21
C ASP A 143 15.10 10.25 -10.97
N LEU A 144 14.59 10.64 -12.15
CA LEU A 144 13.79 9.76 -13.01
C LEU A 144 14.62 8.71 -13.77
N THR A 145 15.93 8.63 -13.52
CA THR A 145 16.81 7.66 -14.19
C THR A 145 17.09 6.42 -13.34
N GLN A 146 16.69 6.42 -12.08
CA GLN A 146 16.74 5.24 -11.23
C GLN A 146 15.52 4.35 -11.49
N HIS A 147 15.81 3.06 -11.62
CA HIS A 147 14.82 2.01 -11.78
C HIS A 147 15.15 0.95 -10.75
N ASP A 148 14.35 0.93 -9.70
CA ASP A 148 14.56 -0.04 -8.64
C ASP A 148 13.63 -1.24 -8.86
N CYS A 149 14.19 -2.41 -8.58
CA CYS A 149 13.42 -3.64 -8.50
C CYS A 149 13.26 -3.98 -7.03
N PHE A 150 12.12 -4.53 -6.66
CA PHE A 150 11.87 -4.98 -5.30
C PHE A 150 11.12 -6.30 -5.25
N ASP A 151 11.17 -6.94 -4.09
CA ASP A 151 10.25 -8.01 -3.73
C ASP A 151 9.71 -7.82 -2.32
N TYR A 152 8.81 -8.70 -1.91
CA TYR A 152 8.22 -8.65 -0.59
C TYR A 152 8.54 -9.89 0.23
N VAL A 153 8.77 -9.70 1.52
CA VAL A 153 8.93 -10.76 2.52
C VAL A 153 7.84 -10.62 3.58
N LEU A 154 7.18 -11.74 3.92
CA LEU A 154 6.12 -11.72 4.94
C LEU A 154 6.71 -11.51 6.35
N GLU A 155 6.25 -10.49 7.06
CA GLU A 155 6.61 -10.23 8.45
C GLU A 155 5.51 -10.66 9.41
N ALA A 156 4.29 -10.14 9.25
CA ALA A 156 3.19 -10.42 10.15
C ALA A 156 1.84 -10.46 9.44
N VAL A 157 0.88 -11.13 10.08
CA VAL A 157 -0.53 -11.16 9.69
C VAL A 157 -1.33 -10.93 10.97
N ASP A 158 -2.17 -9.91 10.96
CA ASP A 158 -3.16 -9.66 12.01
C ASP A 158 -4.56 -9.85 11.41
N ALA A 159 -5.15 -11.01 11.68
CA ALA A 159 -6.48 -11.35 11.19
C ALA A 159 -7.60 -10.54 11.87
N ALA A 160 -7.37 -10.02 13.08
CA ALA A 160 -8.39 -9.24 13.79
C ALA A 160 -8.45 -7.80 13.26
N GLY A 161 -7.28 -7.21 12.99
CA GLY A 161 -7.16 -5.90 12.35
C GLY A 161 -7.25 -5.94 10.82
N GLN A 162 -7.34 -7.13 10.21
CA GLN A 162 -7.26 -7.33 8.76
C GLN A 162 -6.06 -6.62 8.12
N THR A 163 -4.87 -6.79 8.73
CA THR A 163 -3.62 -6.24 8.20
C THR A 163 -2.56 -7.30 7.92
N VAL A 164 -1.74 -7.04 6.92
CA VAL A 164 -0.56 -7.86 6.58
C VAL A 164 0.66 -6.95 6.53
N GLN A 165 1.73 -7.31 7.23
CA GLN A 165 2.98 -6.58 7.19
C GLN A 165 4.00 -7.30 6.32
N LEU A 166 4.59 -6.57 5.39
CA LEU A 166 5.62 -7.03 4.47
C LEU A 166 6.86 -6.14 4.58
N THR A 167 8.03 -6.73 4.47
CA THR A 167 9.26 -5.98 4.17
C THR A 167 9.41 -5.92 2.65
N GLN A 168 9.35 -4.71 2.09
CA GLN A 168 9.79 -4.45 0.72
C GLN A 168 11.32 -4.44 0.71
N ARG A 169 11.94 -5.35 -0.04
CA ARG A 169 13.38 -5.38 -0.19
C ARG A 169 13.81 -4.77 -1.50
N GLN A 170 14.70 -3.80 -1.44
CA GLN A 170 15.12 -3.02 -2.59
C GLN A 170 16.37 -3.61 -3.24
N TYR A 171 16.38 -3.66 -4.56
CA TYR A 171 17.47 -4.14 -5.41
C TYR A 171 17.86 -3.02 -6.38
N PRO A 172 18.71 -2.07 -5.94
CA PRO A 172 19.01 -0.88 -6.72
C PRO A 172 19.60 -1.21 -8.09
N ALA A 173 19.16 -0.48 -9.13
CA ALA A 173 19.56 -0.70 -10.51
C ALA A 173 19.38 -2.15 -11.02
N GLY A 174 18.43 -2.90 -10.45
CA GLY A 174 18.15 -4.28 -10.81
C GLY A 174 19.29 -5.26 -10.46
N GLY A 175 20.13 -4.91 -9.48
CA GLY A 175 21.19 -5.78 -8.99
C GLY A 175 20.68 -7.09 -8.37
N GLU A 176 21.57 -8.07 -8.20
CA GLU A 176 21.22 -9.38 -7.61
C GLU A 176 21.20 -9.37 -6.07
N GLU A 177 21.76 -8.32 -5.45
CA GLU A 177 21.85 -8.17 -4.00
C GLU A 177 20.87 -7.09 -3.51
N ALA A 178 20.13 -7.41 -2.45
CA ALA A 178 19.28 -6.43 -1.80
C ALA A 178 20.15 -5.44 -1.03
N ASP A 179 19.71 -4.17 -0.94
CA ASP A 179 20.28 -3.17 -0.03
C ASP A 179 19.38 -3.04 1.21
N PRO A 180 19.73 -3.66 2.35
CA PRO A 180 18.91 -3.62 3.55
C PRO A 180 18.76 -2.21 4.13
N ALA A 181 19.60 -1.25 3.75
CA ALA A 181 19.46 0.13 4.18
C ALA A 181 18.27 0.84 3.52
N GLN A 182 17.75 0.28 2.43
CA GLN A 182 16.62 0.79 1.66
C GLN A 182 15.33 -0.01 1.88
N ASP A 183 15.42 -1.17 2.54
CA ASP A 183 14.28 -1.98 2.90
C ASP A 183 13.23 -1.16 3.67
N THR A 184 11.96 -1.35 3.32
CA THR A 184 10.86 -0.57 3.88
C THR A 184 9.76 -1.49 4.37
N LEU A 185 9.28 -1.27 5.59
CA LEU A 185 8.09 -1.94 6.11
C LEU A 185 6.83 -1.37 5.46
N VAL A 186 5.96 -2.27 5.02
CA VAL A 186 4.68 -1.95 4.39
C VAL A 186 3.57 -2.68 5.11
N THR A 187 2.54 -1.94 5.51
CA THR A 187 1.31 -2.50 6.08
C THR A 187 0.22 -2.45 5.02
N LEU A 188 -0.36 -3.60 4.70
CA LEU A 188 -1.50 -3.74 3.81
C LEU A 188 -2.77 -3.74 4.65
N HIS A 189 -3.69 -2.85 4.31
CA HIS A 189 -4.99 -2.71 4.98
C HIS A 189 -6.08 -3.28 4.06
N PHE A 190 -6.81 -4.28 4.56
CA PHE A 190 -7.89 -4.93 3.82
C PHE A 190 -9.28 -4.50 4.28
N ASP A 191 -9.40 -3.95 5.49
CA ASP A 191 -10.64 -3.35 5.96
C ASP A 191 -10.78 -1.91 5.40
N PRO A 192 -11.86 -1.61 4.64
CA PRO A 192 -12.03 -0.30 4.00
C PRO A 192 -12.10 0.87 4.99
N ALA A 193 -12.65 0.65 6.18
CA ALA A 193 -12.81 1.72 7.17
C ALA A 193 -11.47 2.14 7.77
N SER A 194 -10.62 1.17 8.12
CA SER A 194 -9.26 1.41 8.60
C SER A 194 -8.39 2.04 7.52
N ALA A 195 -8.45 1.53 6.28
CA ALA A 195 -7.71 2.06 5.15
C ALA A 195 -8.09 3.52 4.84
N ALA A 196 -9.38 3.86 4.92
CA ALA A 196 -9.88 5.21 4.73
C ALA A 196 -9.50 6.19 5.85
N ALA A 197 -9.19 5.68 7.04
CA ALA A 197 -8.75 6.50 8.19
C ALA A 197 -7.25 6.84 8.16
N LEU A 198 -6.47 6.18 7.28
CA LEU A 198 -5.04 6.46 7.12
C LEU A 198 -4.80 7.89 6.61
N THR A 199 -3.73 8.49 7.10
CA THR A 199 -3.27 9.83 6.71
C THR A 199 -1.86 9.79 6.13
N TRP A 200 -1.33 10.93 5.66
CA TRP A 200 0.06 11.05 5.24
C TRP A 200 0.91 11.86 6.22
N SER A 201 2.04 11.31 6.63
CA SER A 201 3.05 11.98 7.46
C SER A 201 3.93 12.90 6.62
N TYR A 202 4.21 14.11 7.13
CA TYR A 202 5.25 15.02 6.62
C TYR A 202 6.40 15.09 7.63
#